data_AF-A0A7V0W136-F1
#
_entry.id   AF-A0A7V0W136-F1
#
_cell.length_a   1.000
_cell.length_b   1.000
_cell.length_c   1.000
_cell.angle_alpha   90.00
_cell.angle_beta   90.00
_cell.angle_gamma   90.00
#
_symmetry.space_group_name_H-M   'P 1'
#
loop_
_entity.id
_entity.type
_entity.pdbx_description
1 polymer ?
#
loop_
_entity_poly.entity_id
_entity_poly.type
_entity_poly.pdbx_seq_one_letter_code
_entity_poly.pdbx_strand_id
1 'polypeptide(L)'
;MTKWVTVSEASVILGVSERTLWRRVAKGSIEARLEGGRKLVKIDENTDNIVRSSMTLTDKNDIINWLKAELENKNKQIDQLQAELKLNRERSDAI
;
A
#
# COMPACT_ATOMS: atom_id res chain seq x y z
N MET A 1 10.77 -12.63 -0.69
CA MET A 1 11.81 -13.52 -0.13
C MET A 1 12.34 -12.91 1.17
N THR A 2 13.04 -13.67 2.04
CA THR A 2 13.72 -13.11 3.21
C THR A 2 15.13 -12.62 2.81
N LYS A 3 15.46 -11.37 3.08
CA LYS A 3 16.79 -10.79 2.79
C LYS A 3 17.40 -10.16 4.05
N TRP A 4 18.71 -10.31 4.21
CA TRP A 4 19.49 -9.57 5.22
C TRP A 4 20.03 -8.31 4.58
N VAL A 5 19.64 -7.16 5.11
CA VAL A 5 20.06 -5.85 4.59
C VAL A 5 20.52 -4.95 5.73
N THR A 6 21.24 -3.88 5.41
CA THR A 6 21.58 -2.87 6.42
C THR A 6 20.33 -2.15 6.92
N VAL A 7 20.41 -1.54 8.10
CA VAL A 7 19.30 -0.74 8.65
C VAL A 7 18.90 0.40 7.72
N SER A 8 19.89 1.01 7.04
CA SER A 8 19.66 2.09 6.08
C SER A 8 18.92 1.60 4.84
N GLU A 9 19.33 0.47 4.26
CA GLU A 9 18.61 -0.15 3.13
C GLU A 9 17.21 -0.61 3.55
N ALA A 10 17.05 -1.21 4.73
CA ALA A 10 15.75 -1.59 5.27
C ALA A 10 14.83 -0.38 5.44
N SER A 11 15.39 0.79 5.78
CA SER A 11 14.62 2.04 5.93
C SER A 11 14.00 2.47 4.60
N VAL A 12 14.76 2.37 3.51
CA VAL A 12 14.30 2.67 2.15
C VAL A 12 13.28 1.64 1.67
N ILE A 13 13.57 0.36 1.85
CA ILE A 13 12.71 -0.73 1.37
C ILE A 13 11.35 -0.71 2.08
N LEU A 14 11.36 -0.60 3.41
CA LEU A 14 10.13 -0.65 4.22
C LEU A 14 9.45 0.73 4.38
N GLY A 15 10.07 1.81 3.90
CA GLY A 15 9.53 3.17 4.02
C GLY A 15 9.38 3.67 5.45
N VAL A 16 10.23 3.22 6.38
CA VAL A 16 10.17 3.57 7.81
C VAL A 16 11.48 4.18 8.28
N SER A 17 11.44 5.10 9.24
CA SER A 17 12.66 5.67 9.82
C SER A 17 13.52 4.61 10.52
N GLU A 18 14.84 4.78 10.49
CA GLU A 18 15.78 3.89 11.18
C GLU A 18 15.45 3.74 12.67
N ARG A 19 15.02 4.82 13.33
CA ARG A 19 14.54 4.79 14.72
C ARG A 19 13.37 3.83 14.92
N THR A 20 12.46 3.74 13.94
CA THR A 20 11.33 2.80 13.98
C THR A 20 11.79 1.36 13.77
N LEU A 21 12.78 1.13 12.90
CA LEU A 21 13.41 -0.18 12.75
C LEU A 21 14.07 -0.62 14.06
N TRP A 22 14.88 0.24 14.69
CA TRP A 22 15.50 -0.05 15.98
C TRP A 22 14.47 -0.37 17.08
N ARG A 23 13.38 0.40 17.13
CA ARG A 23 12.27 0.14 18.08
C ARG A 23 11.66 -1.24 17.85
N ARG A 24 11.47 -1.67 16.59
CA ARG A 24 10.90 -2.98 16.25
C ARG A 24 11.84 -4.13 16.54
N VAL A 25 13.14 -3.93 16.29
CA VAL A 25 14.19 -4.88 16.68
C VAL A 25 14.21 -5.04 18.20
N ALA A 26 14.17 -3.95 18.96
CA ALA A 26 14.10 -4.00 20.42
C ALA A 26 12.82 -4.69 20.95
N LYS A 27 11.71 -4.57 20.20
CA LYS A 27 10.45 -5.27 20.50
C LYS A 27 10.45 -6.75 20.07
N GLY A 28 11.50 -7.23 19.39
CA GLY A 28 11.59 -8.59 18.86
C GLY A 28 10.70 -8.86 17.65
N SER A 29 10.11 -7.82 17.04
CA SER A 29 9.26 -7.97 15.85
C SER A 29 10.07 -8.11 14.56
N ILE A 30 11.37 -7.78 14.59
CA ILE A 30 12.28 -7.88 13.47
C ILE A 30 13.60 -8.47 13.99
N GLU A 31 14.10 -9.50 13.32
CA GLU A 31 15.40 -10.11 13.63
C GLU A 31 16.54 -9.18 13.16
N ALA A 32 17.52 -8.96 14.03
CA ALA A 32 18.74 -8.24 13.70
C ALA A 32 19.97 -9.04 14.14
N ARG A 33 21.04 -8.98 13.36
CA ARG A 33 22.32 -9.62 13.65
C ARG A 33 23.49 -8.67 13.38
N LEU A 34 24.64 -8.93 14.00
CA LEU A 34 25.85 -8.15 13.80
C LEU A 34 26.84 -9.00 13.00
N GLU A 35 27.23 -8.51 11.83
CA GLU A 35 28.08 -9.22 10.87
C GLU A 35 29.12 -8.24 10.32
N GLY A 36 30.41 -8.55 10.49
CA GLY A 36 31.51 -7.70 10.01
C GLY A 36 31.52 -6.27 10.61
N GLY A 37 31.07 -6.11 11.85
CA GLY A 37 30.96 -4.80 12.51
C GLY A 37 29.74 -3.98 12.09
N ARG A 38 28.91 -4.48 11.16
CA ARG A 38 27.67 -3.83 10.72
C ARG A 38 26.46 -4.56 11.28
N LYS A 39 25.43 -3.80 11.66
CA LYS A 39 24.15 -4.38 12.08
C LYS A 39 23.26 -4.57 10.86
N LEU A 40 22.84 -5.81 10.64
CA LEU A 40 21.95 -6.25 9.57
C LEU A 40 20.58 -6.61 10.15
N VAL A 41 19.56 -6.40 9.35
CA VAL A 41 18.17 -6.60 9.68
C VAL A 41 17.56 -7.54 8.65
N LYS A 42 16.80 -8.53 9.13
CA LYS A 42 16.06 -9.44 8.27
C LYS A 42 14.76 -8.77 7.83
N ILE A 43 14.57 -8.66 6.53
CA ILE A 43 13.35 -8.14 5.92
C ILE A 43 12.67 -9.24 5.12
N ASP A 44 11.36 -9.32 5.24
CA ASP A 44 10.51 -10.07 4.33
C ASP A 44 9.92 -9.10 3.32
N GLU A 45 10.27 -9.26 2.04
CA GLU A 45 9.77 -8.41 0.94
C GLU A 45 8.24 -8.44 0.81
N ASN A 46 7.55 -9.38 1.48
CA ASN A 46 6.08 -9.44 1.52
C ASN A 46 5.47 -8.54 2.60
N THR A 47 6.26 -7.84 3.41
CA THR A 47 5.76 -7.04 4.55
C THR A 47 5.43 -5.59 4.18
N ASP A 48 5.36 -5.27 2.90
CA ASP A 48 5.22 -3.92 2.35
C ASP A 48 3.86 -3.23 2.57
N ASN A 49 2.98 -3.76 3.42
CA ASN A 49 1.63 -3.19 3.58
C ASN A 49 1.22 -2.70 4.98
N ILE A 50 2.04 -2.86 6.02
CA ILE A 50 1.57 -2.55 7.39
C ILE A 50 1.82 -1.09 7.79
N VAL A 51 2.76 -0.38 7.16
CA VAL A 51 3.33 0.85 7.73
C VAL A 51 3.22 2.08 6.84
N ARG A 52 2.25 2.10 5.93
CA ARG A 52 1.74 3.39 5.46
C ARG A 52 0.77 3.93 6.50
N SER A 53 1.09 5.13 6.98
CA SER A 53 0.24 6.02 7.75
C SER A 53 0.14 5.76 9.26
N SER A 54 0.63 6.75 9.99
CA SER A 54 0.36 7.11 11.39
C SER A 54 -1.11 7.46 11.67
N MET A 55 -2.05 6.88 10.92
CA MET A 55 -3.49 7.01 11.10
C MET A 55 -3.99 5.83 11.90
N THR A 56 -4.92 6.08 12.83
CA THR A 56 -5.50 5.02 13.65
C THR A 56 -6.21 4.01 12.74
N LEU A 57 -6.40 2.77 13.23
CA LEU A 57 -7.09 1.73 12.47
C LEU A 57 -8.51 2.19 12.04
N THR A 58 -9.14 3.03 12.86
CA THR A 58 -10.43 3.66 12.60
C THR A 58 -10.37 4.58 11.38
N ASP A 59 -9.39 5.50 11.34
CA ASP A 59 -9.21 6.43 10.22
C ASP A 59 -8.98 5.69 8.89
N LYS A 60 -8.24 4.55 8.92
CA LYS A 60 -8.03 3.71 7.73
C LYS A 60 -9.32 3.08 7.23
N ASN A 61 -10.17 2.59 8.13
CA ASN A 61 -11.46 2.00 7.75
C ASN A 61 -12.40 3.03 7.15
N ASP A 62 -12.42 4.25 7.69
CA ASP A 62 -13.25 5.34 7.16
C ASP A 62 -12.78 5.76 5.76
N ILE A 63 -11.46 5.85 5.54
CA ILE A 63 -10.87 6.11 4.23
C ILE A 63 -11.21 4.99 3.24
N ILE A 64 -11.10 3.72 3.65
CA ILE A 64 -11.42 2.57 2.81
C ILE A 64 -12.90 2.58 2.41
N ASN A 65 -13.80 2.87 3.35
CA ASN A 65 -15.24 2.93 3.07
C ASN A 65 -15.58 4.09 2.12
N TRP A 66 -14.97 5.25 2.32
CA TRP A 66 -15.12 6.39 1.42
C TRP A 66 -14.61 6.07 0.01
N LEU A 67 -13.42 5.47 -0.12
CA LEU A 67 -12.86 5.07 -1.41
C LEU A 67 -13.73 4.03 -2.13
N LYS A 68 -14.34 3.09 -1.39
CA LYS A 68 -15.27 2.11 -1.96
C LYS A 68 -16.52 2.79 -2.52
N ALA A 69 -17.11 3.72 -1.76
CA ALA A 69 -18.28 4.46 -2.21
C ALA A 69 -17.98 5.31 -3.46
N GLU A 70 -16.81 5.95 -3.50
CA GLU A 70 -16.37 6.74 -4.66
C GLU A 70 -16.15 5.85 -5.89
N LEU A 71 -15.53 4.67 -5.73
CA LEU A 71 -15.37 3.70 -6.81
C LEU A 71 -16.72 3.21 -7.35
N GLU A 72 -17.66 2.91 -6.47
CA GLU A 72 -18.99 2.48 -6.87
C GLU A 72 -19.71 3.57 -7.68
N ASN A 73 -19.60 4.83 -7.25
CA ASN A 73 -20.19 5.96 -7.95
C ASN A 73 -19.55 6.16 -9.33
N LYS A 74 -18.22 6.09 -9.42
CA LYS A 74 -17.50 6.20 -10.70
C LYS A 74 -17.84 5.06 -11.65
N ASN A 75 -17.99 3.83 -11.16
CA ASN A 75 -18.41 2.69 -11.98
C ASN A 75 -19.81 2.91 -12.57
N LYS A 76 -20.77 3.37 -11.75
CA LYS A 76 -22.12 3.72 -12.25
C LYS A 76 -22.07 4.80 -13.33
N GLN A 77 -21.21 5.81 -13.16
CA GLN A 77 -21.04 6.87 -14.15
C GLN A 77 -20.46 6.33 -15.47
N ILE A 78 -19.49 5.41 -15.39
CA ILE A 78 -18.94 4.74 -16.58
C ILE A 78 -20.03 3.96 -17.31
N ASP A 79 -20.82 3.17 -16.58
CA ASP A 79 -21.91 2.38 -17.18
C ASP A 79 -22.94 3.26 -17.89
N GLN A 80 -23.31 4.39 -17.28
CA GLN A 80 -24.23 5.37 -17.87
C GLN A 80 -23.66 5.97 -19.16
N LEU A 81 -22.41 6.44 -19.13
CA LEU A 81 -21.77 7.04 -20.31
C LEU A 81 -21.59 6.00 -21.43
N GLN A 82 -21.26 4.75 -21.09
CA GLN A 82 -21.17 3.68 -22.08
C GLN A 82 -22.53 3.36 -22.72
N ALA A 83 -23.61 3.36 -21.93
CA ALA A 83 -24.96 3.17 -22.43
C ALA A 83 -25.39 4.31 -23.37
N GLU A 84 -25.08 5.57 -23.01
CA GLU A 84 -25.35 6.73 -23.86
C GLU A 84 -24.57 6.69 -25.17
N LEU A 85 -23.27 6.36 -25.13
CA LEU A 85 -22.45 6.20 -26.33
C LEU A 85 -22.97 5.09 -27.25
N LYS A 86 -23.42 3.98 -26.67
CA LYS A 86 -24.01 2.86 -27.43
C LYS A 86 -25.30 3.30 -28.13
N LEU A 87 -26.20 3.95 -27.40
CA LEU A 87 -27.45 4.47 -27.95
C LEU A 87 -27.19 5.48 -29.08
N ASN A 88 -26.19 6.36 -28.91
CA ASN A 88 -25.89 7.40 -29.89
C ASN A 88 -25.23 6.82 -31.16
N ARG A 89 -24.41 5.77 -31.02
CA ARG A 89 -23.90 4.99 -32.16
C ARG A 89 -25.04 4.31 -32.93
N GLU A 90 -25.92 3.61 -32.23
CA GLU A 90 -27.08 2.94 -32.84
C GLU A 90 -28.01 3.92 -33.57
N ARG A 91 -28.15 5.16 -33.06
CA ARG A 91 -28.91 6.23 -33.73
C ARG A 91 -28.21 6.80 -34.96
N SER A 92 -26.88 6.88 -34.94
CA SER A 92 -26.08 7.41 -36.04
C SER A 92 -25.94 6.42 -37.20
N ASP A 93 -25.96 5.11 -36.92
CA ASP A 93 -25.93 4.05 -37.94
C ASP A 93 -27.31 3.82 -38.61
N ALA A 94 -28.39 4.39 -38.06
CA ALA A 94 -29.76 4.24 -38.55
C ALA A 94 -30.23 5.36 -39.50
N ILE A 95 -29.36 6.32 -39.85
CA ILE A 95 -29.62 7.46 -40.77
C ILE A 95 -28.67 7.35 -41.97
#